data_AF-A0A832PDZ4-F1
#
_entry.id   AF-A0A832PDZ4-F1
#
_cell.length_a   1.000
_cell.length_b   1.000
_cell.length_c   1.000
_cell.angle_alpha   90.00
_cell.angle_beta   90.00
_cell.angle_gamma   90.00
#
_symmetry.space_group_name_H-M   'P 1'
#
loop_
_entity.id
_entity.type
_entity.pdbx_description
1 polymer ?
#
loop_
_entity_poly.entity_id
_entity_poly.type
_entity_poly.pdbx_seq_one_letter_code
_entity_poly.pdbx_strand_id
1 'polypeptide(L)'
;MEKIVLGEDLPMEDKLLACLFWAVRKTIREEGCAPLRINKIETSTETYKPEGRKLLKLSQHILDNIMDDMGKGRMVSFELSMGGEVLRVYMDGESFAVESEKTKDLEKEITNKIVEEMKRKRPDFCQTFIPKIIPGG
;
A
#
# COMPACT_ATOMS: atom_id res chain seq x y z
N MET A 1 7.74 0.60 14.47
CA MET A 1 6.73 1.00 13.50
C MET A 1 5.77 2.01 14.12
N GLU A 2 5.63 3.19 13.53
CA GLU A 2 4.62 4.18 13.92
C GLU A 2 3.29 3.87 13.23
N LYS A 3 2.19 3.87 13.99
CA LYS A 3 0.84 3.65 13.51
C LYS A 3 0.09 4.98 13.45
N ILE A 4 -0.49 5.31 12.30
CA ILE A 4 -1.31 6.52 12.10
C ILE A 4 -2.78 6.16 11.87
N VAL A 5 -3.67 7.10 12.15
CA VAL A 5 -5.11 6.98 11.92
C VAL A 5 -5.46 7.53 10.54
N LEU A 6 -6.30 6.80 9.81
CA LEU A 6 -6.84 7.17 8.51
C LEU A 6 -8.18 7.90 8.69
N GLY A 7 -8.49 8.87 7.83
CA GLY A 7 -9.71 9.67 7.95
C GLY A 7 -10.98 8.83 7.74
N GLU A 8 -11.99 8.97 8.59
CA GLU A 8 -13.22 8.16 8.55
C GLU A 8 -14.05 8.39 7.28
N ASP A 9 -14.06 9.61 6.75
CA ASP A 9 -14.93 10.05 5.66
C ASP A 9 -14.47 9.61 4.25
N LEU A 10 -13.36 8.90 4.14
CA LEU A 10 -12.79 8.49 2.85
C LEU A 10 -13.23 7.07 2.45
N PRO A 11 -13.60 6.85 1.18
CA PRO A 11 -13.83 5.49 0.67
C PRO A 11 -12.62 4.60 0.92
N MET A 12 -12.89 3.35 1.30
CA MET A 12 -11.83 2.39 1.64
C MET A 12 -10.86 2.12 0.49
N GLU A 13 -11.37 2.11 -0.73
CA GLU A 13 -10.55 1.94 -1.94
C GLU A 13 -9.60 3.12 -2.11
N ASP A 14 -10.09 4.36 -1.91
CA ASP A 14 -9.26 5.56 -1.98
C ASP A 14 -8.19 5.56 -0.88
N LYS A 15 -8.51 5.06 0.33
CA LYS A 15 -7.52 4.87 1.41
C LYS A 15 -6.42 3.90 0.98
N LEU A 16 -6.81 2.72 0.50
CA LEU A 16 -5.88 1.69 0.02
C LEU A 16 -4.96 2.22 -1.07
N LEU A 17 -5.54 2.83 -2.11
CA LEU A 17 -4.80 3.35 -3.25
C LEU A 17 -3.88 4.50 -2.86
N ALA A 18 -4.34 5.44 -2.03
CA ALA A 18 -3.52 6.55 -1.57
C ALA A 18 -2.34 6.08 -0.72
N CYS A 19 -2.58 5.17 0.22
CA CYS A 19 -1.53 4.60 1.08
C CYS A 19 -0.47 3.87 0.26
N LEU A 20 -0.87 2.97 -0.64
CA LEU A 20 0.06 2.27 -1.52
C LEU A 20 0.80 3.22 -2.47
N PHE A 21 0.09 4.21 -3.04
CA PHE A 21 0.69 5.19 -3.92
C PHE A 21 1.77 6.01 -3.21
N TRP A 22 1.48 6.56 -2.04
CA TRP A 22 2.44 7.40 -1.32
C TRP A 22 3.60 6.61 -0.73
N ALA A 23 3.37 5.38 -0.26
CA ALA A 23 4.44 4.47 0.12
C ALA A 23 5.43 4.27 -1.04
N VAL A 24 4.92 3.88 -2.21
CA VAL A 24 5.76 3.66 -3.41
C VAL A 24 6.40 4.96 -3.90
N ARG A 25 5.64 6.06 -3.96
CA ARG A 25 6.12 7.33 -4.52
C ARG A 25 7.26 7.93 -3.70
N LYS A 26 7.26 7.72 -2.38
CA LYS A 26 8.36 8.14 -1.50
C LYS A 26 9.57 7.25 -1.69
N THR A 27 9.40 5.93 -1.80
CA THR A 27 10.52 5.02 -2.11
C THR A 27 11.16 5.33 -3.46
N ILE A 28 10.40 5.80 -4.47
CA ILE A 28 10.94 6.18 -5.80
C ILE A 28 11.97 7.30 -5.66
N ARG A 29 11.83 8.16 -4.64
CA ARG A 29 12.81 9.22 -4.39
C ARG A 29 14.17 8.67 -3.98
N GLU A 30 14.18 7.55 -3.26
CA GLU A 30 15.40 6.91 -2.74
C GLU A 30 16.00 5.92 -3.76
N GLU A 31 15.16 5.11 -4.41
CA GLU A 31 15.60 4.00 -5.28
C GLU A 31 15.52 4.33 -6.78
N GLY A 32 15.07 5.53 -7.13
CA GLY A 32 14.96 5.99 -8.52
C GLY A 32 13.90 5.25 -9.33
N CYS A 33 14.20 4.98 -10.60
CA CYS A 33 13.26 4.37 -11.56
C CYS A 33 13.15 2.84 -11.46
N ALA A 34 13.53 2.25 -10.33
CA ALA A 34 13.43 0.80 -10.15
C ALA A 34 11.96 0.33 -10.22
N PRO A 35 11.69 -0.86 -10.78
CA PRO A 35 10.33 -1.35 -10.89
C PRO A 35 9.77 -1.77 -9.54
N LEU A 36 8.52 -1.37 -9.27
CA LEU A 36 7.74 -1.86 -8.13
C LEU A 36 7.43 -3.35 -8.30
N ARG A 37 7.60 -4.12 -7.23
CA ARG A 37 7.10 -5.50 -7.12
C ARG A 37 6.31 -5.65 -5.83
N ILE A 38 5.15 -6.30 -5.93
CA ILE A 38 4.41 -6.80 -4.77
C ILE A 38 4.88 -8.25 -4.57
N ASN A 39 5.57 -8.51 -3.46
CA ASN A 39 6.14 -9.82 -3.15
C ASN A 39 5.16 -10.69 -2.37
N LYS A 40 4.31 -10.06 -1.56
CA LYS A 40 3.35 -10.75 -0.71
C LYS A 40 2.19 -9.82 -0.36
N ILE A 41 1.00 -10.40 -0.27
CA ILE A 41 -0.17 -9.76 0.34
C ILE A 41 -0.74 -10.76 1.35
N GLU A 42 -0.96 -10.34 2.59
CA GLU A 42 -1.60 -11.18 3.60
C GLU A 42 -2.90 -10.53 4.04
N THR A 43 -3.97 -11.31 3.95
CA THR A 43 -5.23 -11.05 4.63
C THR A 43 -5.39 -12.07 5.75
N SER A 44 -6.42 -11.92 6.56
CA SER A 44 -6.77 -12.84 7.64
C SER A 44 -7.20 -14.23 7.14
N THR A 45 -7.54 -14.35 5.85
CA THR A 45 -8.01 -15.61 5.25
C THR A 45 -7.02 -16.21 4.27
N GLU A 46 -6.20 -15.39 3.61
CA GLU A 46 -5.36 -15.85 2.51
C GLU A 46 -4.01 -15.11 2.47
N THR A 47 -3.00 -15.79 1.92
CA THR A 47 -1.70 -15.20 1.62
C THR A 47 -1.42 -15.33 0.13
N TYR A 48 -1.32 -14.20 -0.55
CA TYR A 48 -1.02 -14.14 -1.98
C TYR A 48 0.47 -13.93 -2.21
N LYS A 49 1.04 -14.70 -3.14
CA LYS A 49 2.43 -14.58 -3.58
C LYS A 49 2.49 -14.67 -5.11
N PRO A 50 3.51 -14.07 -5.75
CA PRO A 50 3.75 -14.25 -7.18
C PRO A 50 3.85 -15.73 -7.56
N GLU A 51 3.15 -16.14 -8.62
CA GLU A 51 3.26 -17.47 -9.20
C GLU A 51 4.36 -17.49 -10.27
N GLY A 52 5.47 -18.15 -9.96
CA GLY A 52 6.59 -18.31 -10.88
C GLY A 52 7.21 -16.98 -11.29
N ARG A 53 7.10 -16.63 -12.59
CA ARG A 53 7.66 -15.38 -13.15
C ARG A 53 6.64 -14.24 -13.27
N LYS A 54 5.37 -14.48 -12.93
CA LYS A 54 4.32 -13.45 -13.03
C LYS A 54 4.47 -12.43 -11.90
N LEU A 55 4.14 -11.18 -12.17
CA LEU A 55 4.02 -10.16 -11.14
C LEU A 55 2.71 -10.38 -10.38
N LEU A 56 2.76 -10.29 -9.05
CA LEU A 56 1.55 -10.22 -8.24
C LEU A 56 0.91 -8.85 -8.44
N LYS A 57 -0.39 -8.85 -8.77
CA LYS A 57 -1.23 -7.67 -8.90
C LYS A 57 -2.51 -7.90 -8.10
N LEU A 58 -3.14 -6.81 -7.71
CA LEU A 58 -4.45 -6.75 -7.05
C LEU A 58 -5.54 -7.08 -8.08
N SER A 59 -5.70 -8.37 -8.41
CA SER A 59 -6.86 -8.84 -9.18
C SER A 59 -8.16 -8.54 -8.42
N GLN A 60 -9.31 -8.57 -9.10
CA GLN A 60 -10.60 -8.29 -8.46
C GLN A 60 -10.83 -9.15 -7.21
N HIS A 61 -10.53 -10.45 -7.28
CA HIS A 61 -10.61 -11.36 -6.13
C HIS A 61 -9.74 -10.92 -4.95
N ILE A 62 -8.50 -10.50 -5.22
CA ILE A 62 -7.57 -10.03 -4.18
C ILE A 62 -8.09 -8.72 -3.58
N LEU A 63 -8.57 -7.79 -4.41
CA LEU A 63 -9.18 -6.53 -3.96
C LEU A 63 -10.38 -6.81 -3.06
N ASP A 64 -11.30 -7.68 -3.47
CA ASP A 64 -12.50 -8.02 -2.70
C ASP A 64 -12.13 -8.59 -1.32
N ASN A 65 -11.11 -9.46 -1.25
CA ASN A 65 -10.63 -10.03 0.01
C ASN A 65 -10.01 -8.93 0.91
N ILE A 66 -9.16 -8.05 0.35
CA ILE A 66 -8.58 -6.91 1.07
C ILE A 66 -9.67 -5.99 1.63
N MET A 67 -10.67 -5.67 0.81
CA MET A 67 -11.75 -4.76 1.19
C MET A 67 -12.67 -5.36 2.26
N ASP A 68 -12.95 -6.67 2.19
CA ASP A 68 -13.68 -7.40 3.23
C ASP A 68 -12.93 -7.39 4.57
N ASP A 69 -11.60 -7.59 4.54
CA ASP A 69 -10.76 -7.54 5.73
C ASP A 69 -10.72 -6.14 6.34
N MET A 70 -10.36 -5.14 5.55
CA MET A 70 -10.30 -3.75 6.01
C MET A 70 -11.66 -3.26 6.53
N GLY A 71 -12.77 -3.65 5.89
CA GLY A 71 -14.14 -3.32 6.32
C GLY A 71 -14.56 -3.96 7.64
N LYS A 72 -13.92 -5.07 8.03
CA LYS A 72 -14.10 -5.72 9.34
C LYS A 72 -13.07 -5.29 10.37
N GLY A 73 -12.25 -4.28 10.07
CA GLY A 73 -11.15 -3.83 10.93
C GLY A 73 -10.02 -4.85 11.06
N ARG A 74 -9.92 -5.80 10.11
CA ARG A 74 -8.83 -6.77 10.06
C ARG A 74 -7.66 -6.18 9.30
N MET A 75 -6.46 -6.45 9.81
CA MET A 75 -5.21 -5.95 9.26
C MET A 75 -4.85 -6.71 7.98
N VAL A 76 -4.55 -5.96 6.93
CA VAL A 76 -3.95 -6.45 5.69
C VAL A 76 -2.49 -6.01 5.65
N SER A 77 -1.58 -6.90 5.24
CA SER A 77 -0.17 -6.55 5.04
C SER A 77 0.26 -6.69 3.58
N PHE A 78 1.17 -5.82 3.16
CA PHE A 78 1.80 -5.85 1.84
C PHE A 78 3.32 -5.84 2.02
N GLU A 79 4.00 -6.78 1.37
CA GLU A 79 5.45 -6.71 1.18
C GLU A 79 5.74 -6.20 -0.23
N LEU A 80 6.33 -5.02 -0.31
CA LEU A 80 6.68 -4.33 -1.54
C LEU A 80 8.20 -4.28 -1.65
N SER A 81 8.75 -4.48 -2.84
CA SER A 81 10.17 -4.21 -3.09
C SER A 81 10.34 -3.31 -4.30
N MET A 82 11.33 -2.42 -4.21
CA MET A 82 11.74 -1.57 -5.30
C MET A 82 13.21 -1.23 -5.16
N GLY A 83 14.00 -1.52 -6.20
CA GLY A 83 15.45 -1.41 -6.12
C GLY A 83 16.01 -2.33 -5.04
N GLY A 84 16.79 -1.79 -4.13
CA GLY A 84 17.30 -2.47 -2.94
C GLY A 84 16.46 -2.26 -1.67
N GLU A 85 15.34 -1.55 -1.74
CA GLU A 85 14.47 -1.31 -0.58
C GLU A 85 13.29 -2.29 -0.55
N VAL A 86 12.95 -2.74 0.66
CA VAL A 86 11.76 -3.53 0.95
C VAL A 86 10.90 -2.76 1.95
N LEU A 87 9.64 -2.55 1.60
CA LEU A 87 8.64 -1.97 2.48
C LEU A 87 7.64 -3.03 2.93
N ARG A 88 7.30 -3.01 4.21
CA ARG A 88 6.15 -3.71 4.76
C ARG A 88 5.11 -2.69 5.15
N VAL A 89 3.97 -2.72 4.45
CA VAL A 89 2.83 -1.86 4.70
C VAL A 89 1.78 -2.66 5.45
N TYR A 90 1.18 -2.07 6.47
CA TYR A 90 0.11 -2.66 7.25
C TYR A 90 -1.05 -1.67 7.30
N MET A 91 -2.26 -2.11 6.97
CA MET A 91 -3.42 -1.26 7.07
C MET A 91 -4.73 -2.02 7.32
N ASP A 92 -5.64 -1.34 8.01
CA ASP A 92 -7.05 -1.71 8.15
C ASP A 92 -7.92 -0.51 7.72
N GLY A 93 -9.23 -0.54 7.97
CA GLY A 93 -10.13 0.56 7.61
C GLY A 93 -9.84 1.90 8.31
N GLU A 94 -9.11 1.86 9.43
CA GLU A 94 -8.91 2.99 10.34
C GLU A 94 -7.46 3.41 10.48
N SER A 95 -6.52 2.58 10.05
CA SER A 95 -5.13 2.80 10.39
C SER A 95 -4.15 2.30 9.34
N PHE A 96 -2.97 2.92 9.39
CA PHE A 96 -1.86 2.62 8.49
C PHE A 96 -0.56 2.62 9.27
N ALA A 97 0.35 1.74 8.87
CA ALA A 97 1.71 1.70 9.35
C ALA A 97 2.64 1.16 8.26
N VAL A 98 3.92 1.54 8.33
CA VAL A 98 4.92 1.10 7.36
C VAL A 98 6.26 0.86 8.04
N GLU A 99 6.96 -0.17 7.58
CA GLU A 99 8.34 -0.47 7.94
C GLU A 99 9.18 -0.52 6.68
N SER A 100 10.36 0.10 6.71
CA SER A 100 11.38 -0.05 5.67
C SER A 100 12.49 -0.96 6.18
N GLU A 101 13.07 -1.76 5.29
CA GLU A 101 14.15 -2.67 5.67
C GLU A 101 15.47 -1.90 5.82
N LYS A 102 15.74 -0.93 4.94
CA LYS A 102 17.03 -0.23 4.86
C LYS A 102 16.94 1.23 5.31
N THR A 103 15.96 1.99 4.83
CA THR A 103 15.93 3.46 4.99
C THR A 103 14.93 3.89 6.06
N LYS A 104 15.29 3.93 7.34
CA LYS A 104 14.34 4.20 8.44
C LYS A 104 13.64 5.56 8.38
N ASP A 105 14.31 6.60 7.91
CA ASP A 105 13.68 7.93 7.75
C ASP A 105 12.53 7.91 6.73
N LEU A 106 12.55 6.97 5.78
CA LEU A 106 11.48 6.78 4.80
C LEU A 106 10.14 6.43 5.46
N GLU A 107 10.14 5.68 6.56
CA GLU A 107 8.91 5.33 7.30
C GLU A 107 8.17 6.60 7.73
N LYS A 108 8.91 7.53 8.36
CA LYS A 108 8.37 8.80 8.86
C LYS A 108 7.93 9.72 7.73
N GLU A 109 8.64 9.74 6.61
CA GLU A 109 8.23 10.51 5.45
C GLU A 109 6.92 10.01 4.82
N ILE A 110 6.73 8.69 4.80
CA ILE A 110 5.51 8.07 4.29
C ILE A 110 4.35 8.36 5.25
N THR A 111 4.51 8.13 6.55
CA THR A 111 3.44 8.37 7.53
C THR A 111 3.04 9.84 7.56
N ASN A 112 3.99 10.78 7.60
CA ASN A 112 3.70 12.21 7.55
C ASN A 112 2.91 12.58 6.29
N LYS A 113 3.31 12.02 5.13
CA LYS A 113 2.61 12.32 3.88
C LYS A 113 1.20 11.77 3.88
N ILE A 114 0.98 10.55 4.37
CA ILE A 114 -0.36 9.97 4.44
C ILE A 114 -1.24 10.78 5.40
N VAL A 115 -0.72 11.21 6.55
CA VAL A 115 -1.46 12.09 7.48
C VAL A 115 -1.90 13.39 6.80
N GLU A 116 -1.08 14.00 5.95
CA GLU A 116 -1.47 15.18 5.17
C GLU A 116 -2.59 14.87 4.17
N GLU A 117 -2.52 13.73 3.48
CA GLU A 117 -3.48 13.34 2.46
C GLU A 117 -4.83 12.94 3.06
N MET A 118 -4.84 12.32 4.25
CA MET A 118 -6.06 11.97 4.96
C MET A 118 -6.86 13.19 5.46
N LYS A 119 -6.25 14.38 5.51
CA LYS A 119 -6.95 15.64 5.81
C LYS A 119 -7.67 16.24 4.59
N ARG A 120 -7.45 15.69 3.39
CA ARG A 120 -8.06 16.20 2.16
C ARG A 120 -9.42 15.56 1.95
N LYS A 121 -10.33 16.29 1.30
CA LYS A 121 -11.63 15.75 0.86
C LYS A 121 -11.49 14.57 -0.10
N ARG A 122 -10.40 14.55 -0.86
CA ARG A 122 -10.01 13.47 -1.76
C ARG A 122 -8.48 13.34 -1.73
N PRO A 123 -7.93 12.16 -1.40
CA PRO A 123 -6.50 11.93 -1.46
C PRO A 123 -5.98 12.13 -2.89
N ASP A 124 -4.80 12.72 -3.01
CA ASP A 124 -4.15 12.88 -4.30
C ASP A 124 -3.27 11.66 -4.58
N PHE A 125 -3.58 10.93 -5.65
CA PHE A 125 -2.74 9.87 -6.18
C PHE A 125 -2.83 9.83 -7.71
N CYS A 126 -1.73 9.48 -8.36
CA CYS A 126 -1.68 9.47 -9.82
C CYS A 126 -2.48 8.29 -10.37
N GLN A 127 -3.48 8.53 -11.22
CA GLN A 127 -4.29 7.46 -11.83
C GLN A 127 -3.46 6.48 -12.68
N THR A 128 -2.29 6.89 -13.18
CA THR A 128 -1.36 6.00 -13.90
C THR A 128 -0.69 4.96 -12.98
N PHE A 129 -0.84 5.10 -11.66
CA PHE A 129 -0.40 4.10 -10.68
C PHE A 129 -1.32 2.88 -10.64
N ILE A 130 -2.63 3.09 -10.81
CA ILE A 130 -3.65 2.02 -10.79
C ILE A 130 -3.24 0.82 -11.67
N PRO A 131 -2.92 0.97 -12.98
CA PRO A 131 -2.55 -0.17 -13.83
C PRO A 131 -1.24 -0.88 -13.44
N LYS A 132 -0.41 -0.26 -12.57
CA LYS A 132 0.82 -0.87 -12.06
C LYS A 132 0.54 -1.92 -10.99
N ILE A 133 -0.48 -1.68 -10.17
CA ILE A 133 -0.84 -2.56 -9.04
C ILE A 133 -2.11 -3.37 -9.28
N ILE A 134 -3.05 -2.85 -10.06
CA ILE A 134 -4.28 -3.52 -10.48
C ILE A 134 -4.11 -3.93 -11.96
N PRO A 135 -4.52 -5.14 -12.38
CA PRO A 135 -4.53 -5.50 -13.80
C PRO A 135 -5.35 -4.50 -14.61
N GLY A 136 -4.87 -4.08 -15.78
CA GLY A 136 -5.73 -3.36 -16.71
C GLY A 136 -6.89 -4.26 -17.14
N GLY A 137 -8.10 -3.73 -17.13
CA GLY A 137 -9.26 -4.39 -17.73
C GLY A 137 -9.13 -4.57 -19.24
#